data_AF-A0A7V7BC87-F1
#
_entry.id   AF-A0A7V7BC87-F1
#
_cell.length_a   1.000
_cell.length_b   1.000
_cell.length_c   1.000
_cell.angle_alpha   90.00
_cell.angle_beta   90.00
_cell.angle_gamma   90.00
#
_symmetry.space_group_name_H-M   'P 1'
#
loop_
_entity.id
_entity.type
_entity.pdbx_description
1 polymer ?
#
loop_
_entity_poly.entity_id
_entity_poly.type
_entity_poly.pdbx_seq_one_letter_code
_entity_poly.pdbx_strand_id
1 'polypeptide(L)'
;RFKDRSNTSITFKSNDFLIYEWTRLGYINEENIDAFVDSYRQTRRIKFTRKKQDNSIEEQDKLIENTVFLEMLKDSTIHLIF
;
A
#
# COMPACT_ATOMS: atom_id res chain seq x y z
N ARG A 1 -2.68 -25.11 13.47
CA ARG A 1 -3.81 -24.75 12.58
C ARG A 1 -4.69 -23.76 13.35
N PHE A 2 -4.67 -22.47 13.00
CA PHE A 2 -5.46 -21.45 13.69
C PHE A 2 -6.96 -21.73 13.54
N LYS A 3 -7.67 -21.89 14.66
CA LYS A 3 -9.06 -22.35 14.73
C LYS A 3 -10.10 -21.23 14.73
N ASP A 4 -9.70 -20.00 15.06
CA ASP A 4 -10.57 -18.82 15.05
C ASP A 4 -10.03 -17.79 14.09
N ARG A 5 -10.75 -17.57 12.98
CA ARG A 5 -10.54 -16.46 12.06
C ARG A 5 -11.74 -15.54 12.18
N SER A 6 -11.62 -14.47 12.96
CA SER A 6 -12.57 -13.36 12.92
C SER A 6 -12.19 -12.45 11.75
N ASN A 7 -13.04 -12.40 10.71
CA ASN A 7 -12.84 -11.46 9.62
C ASN A 7 -13.24 -10.06 10.09
N THR A 8 -12.26 -9.15 10.15
CA THR A 8 -12.53 -7.73 10.38
C THR A 8 -12.77 -7.06 9.03
N SER A 9 -13.76 -6.18 8.94
CA SER A 9 -13.96 -5.34 7.76
C SER A 9 -12.82 -4.35 7.67
N ILE A 10 -11.84 -4.66 6.81
CA ILE A 10 -10.84 -3.70 6.38
C ILE A 10 -11.58 -2.71 5.48
N THR A 11 -11.70 -1.45 5.90
CA THR A 11 -12.27 -0.43 5.02
C THR A 11 -11.42 -0.34 3.75
N PHE A 12 -12.02 -0.07 2.60
CA PHE A 12 -11.27 0.04 1.35
C PHE A 12 -10.06 0.97 1.50
N LYS A 13 -10.20 2.13 2.18
CA LYS A 13 -9.08 3.06 2.45
C LYS A 13 -7.90 2.42 3.20
N SER A 14 -8.17 1.42 4.03
CA SER A 14 -7.15 0.69 4.79
C SER A 14 -6.44 -0.41 4.00
N ASN A 15 -6.99 -0.88 2.87
CA ASN A 15 -6.37 -1.99 2.13
C ASN A 15 -5.02 -1.60 1.53
N ASP A 16 -4.91 -0.43 0.90
CA ASP A 16 -3.64 0.06 0.35
C ASP A 16 -2.58 0.24 1.45
N PHE A 17 -3.00 0.77 2.61
CA PHE A 17 -2.14 0.93 3.78
C PHE A 17 -1.65 -0.43 4.32
N LEU A 18 -2.52 -1.43 4.43
CA LEU A 18 -2.14 -2.76 4.90
C LEU A 18 -1.17 -3.45 3.94
N ILE A 19 -1.42 -3.38 2.63
CA ILE A 19 -0.51 -3.94 1.63
C ILE A 19 0.86 -3.28 1.75
N TYR A 20 0.89 -1.95 1.89
CA TYR A 20 2.12 -1.20 2.08
C TYR A 20 2.89 -1.59 3.34
N GLU A 21 2.22 -1.65 4.50
CA GLU A 21 2.85 -2.05 5.76
C GLU A 21 3.32 -3.51 5.73
N TRP A 22 2.51 -4.44 5.22
CA TRP A 22 2.88 -5.85 5.15
C TRP A 22 4.06 -6.10 4.21
N THR A 23 4.15 -5.34 3.12
CA THR A 23 5.32 -5.39 2.22
C THR A 23 6.57 -4.91 2.96
N ARG A 24 6.49 -3.76 3.65
CA ARG A 24 7.63 -3.22 4.41
C ARG A 24 8.08 -4.09 5.58
N LEU A 25 7.13 -4.81 6.20
CA LEU A 25 7.41 -5.73 7.30
C LEU A 25 7.84 -7.13 6.82
N GLY A 26 7.87 -7.37 5.49
CA GLY A 26 8.27 -8.66 4.91
C GLY A 26 7.25 -9.77 5.10
N TYR A 27 5.99 -9.44 5.39
CA TYR A 27 4.90 -10.43 5.52
C TYR A 27 4.35 -10.91 4.17
N ILE A 28 4.59 -10.14 3.10
CA ILE A 28 4.29 -10.53 1.72
C ILE A 28 5.61 -10.85 1.02
N ASN A 29 5.70 -12.02 0.38
CA ASN A 29 6.84 -12.37 -0.47
C ASN A 29 6.83 -11.49 -1.72
N GLU A 30 7.96 -10.83 -2.00
CA GLU A 30 8.14 -9.95 -3.17
C GLU A 30 7.86 -10.69 -4.50
N GLU A 31 8.11 -12.00 -4.56
CA GLU A 31 7.90 -12.79 -5.79
C GLU A 31 6.43 -12.89 -6.24
N ASN A 32 5.48 -12.67 -5.32
CA ASN A 32 4.04 -12.84 -5.59
C ASN A 32 3.24 -11.53 -5.45
N ILE A 33 3.91 -10.41 -5.19
CA ILE A 33 3.22 -9.17 -4.86
C ILE A 33 2.44 -8.59 -6.04
N ASP A 34 2.98 -8.72 -7.26
CA ASP A 34 2.31 -8.24 -8.48
C ASP A 34 0.96 -8.95 -8.66
N ALA A 35 0.96 -10.30 -8.62
CA ALA A 35 -0.25 -11.11 -8.76
C ALA A 35 -1.26 -10.85 -7.62
N PHE A 36 -0.77 -10.60 -6.39
CA PHE A 36 -1.61 -10.24 -5.26
C PHE A 36 -2.29 -8.87 -5.47
N VAL A 37 -1.52 -7.85 -5.85
CA VAL A 37 -2.04 -6.50 -6.10
C VAL A 37 -3.06 -6.54 -7.24
N ASP A 38 -2.79 -7.26 -8.33
CA ASP A 38 -3.73 -7.38 -9.44
C ASP A 38 -5.03 -8.11 -9.09
N SER A 39 -4.98 -9.06 -8.14
CA SER A 39 -6.16 -9.80 -7.70
C SER A 39 -7.03 -9.03 -6.70
N TYR A 40 -6.43 -8.16 -5.88
CA TYR A 40 -7.09 -7.57 -4.70
C TYR A 40 -7.14 -6.04 -4.68
N ARG A 41 -6.52 -5.37 -5.65
CA ARG A 41 -6.50 -3.92 -5.76
C ARG A 41 -6.96 -3.47 -7.15
N GLN A 42 -7.77 -2.42 -7.16
CA GLN A 42 -8.19 -1.71 -8.37
C GLN A 42 -7.61 -0.29 -8.37
N THR A 43 -7.52 0.31 -9.56
CA THR A 43 -7.16 1.72 -9.72
C THR A 43 -8.08 2.62 -8.90
N ARG A 44 -7.49 3.48 -8.06
CA ARG A 44 -8.23 4.32 -7.12
C ARG A 44 -7.45 5.51 -6.64
N ARG A 45 -8.13 6.48 -6.03
CA ARG A 45 -7.48 7.60 -5.34
C ARG A 45 -6.88 7.16 -4.02
N ILE A 46 -5.62 7.56 -3.80
CA ILE A 46 -4.86 7.31 -2.58
C ILE A 46 -4.29 8.63 -2.07
N LYS A 47 -4.40 8.84 -0.76
CA LYS A 47 -3.66 9.87 -0.04
C LYS A 47 -2.34 9.32 0.47
N PHE A 48 -1.28 10.08 0.26
CA PHE A 48 0.05 9.74 0.76
C PHE A 48 0.85 11.01 0.99
N THR A 49 1.86 10.91 1.83
CA THR A 49 2.89 11.93 1.95
C THR A 49 4.15 11.49 1.23
N ARG A 50 4.90 12.46 0.71
CA ARG A 50 6.23 12.23 0.14
C ARG A 50 7.26 13.13 0.80
N LYS A 51 8.36 12.55 1.24
CA LYS A 51 9.52 13.27 1.74
C LYS A 51 10.40 13.71 0.57
N LYS A 52 10.65 15.02 0.45
CA LYS A 52 11.55 15.60 -0.56
C LYS A 52 13.00 15.59 -0.08
N GLN A 53 13.92 15.86 -1.02
CA GLN A 53 15.36 15.94 -0.74
C GLN A 53 15.72 17.04 0.27
N ASP A 54 14.92 18.11 0.33
CA ASP A 54 15.04 19.20 1.31
C ASP A 54 14.42 18.86 2.69
N ASN A 55 14.05 17.60 2.92
CA ASN A 55 13.31 17.10 4.09
C ASN A 55 11.90 17.66 4.28
N SER A 56 11.37 18.46 3.35
CA SER A 56 9.96 18.85 3.38
C SER A 56 9.05 17.63 3.12
N ILE A 57 7.82 17.69 3.66
CA ILE A 57 6.81 16.64 3.49
C ILE A 57 5.63 17.25 2.74
N GLU A 58 5.23 16.62 1.65
CA GLU A 58 4.07 17.04 0.85
C GLU A 58 2.98 15.98 0.86
N GLU A 59 1.76 16.39 1.17
CA GLU A 59 0.56 15.57 0.99
C GLU A 59 0.14 15.57 -0.48
N GLN A 60 -0.20 14.38 -0.99
CA GLN A 60 -0.70 14.18 -2.34
C GLN A 60 -1.95 13.30 -2.30
N ASP A 61 -2.87 13.57 -3.22
CA ASP A 61 -4.06 12.76 -3.48
C ASP A 61 -4.16 12.51 -4.99
N LYS A 62 -3.87 11.28 -5.41
CA LYS A 62 -3.75 10.93 -6.83
C LYS A 62 -4.50 9.64 -7.14
N LEU A 63 -5.01 9.54 -8.37
CA LEU A 63 -5.49 8.29 -8.95
C LEU A 63 -4.27 7.42 -9.29
N ILE A 64 -4.16 6.24 -8.66
CA ILE A 64 -3.00 5.37 -8.74
C ILE A 64 -3.42 4.00 -9.29
N GLU A 65 -2.85 3.64 -10.44
CA GLU A 65 -2.95 2.31 -11.05
C GLU A 65 -2.08 1.28 -10.31
N ASN A 66 -2.30 -0.02 -10.54
CA ASN A 66 -1.57 -1.08 -9.84
C ASN A 66 -0.07 -1.05 -10.11
N THR A 67 0.34 -0.78 -11.35
CA THR A 67 1.75 -0.64 -11.74
C THR A 67 2.46 0.46 -10.94
N VAL A 68 1.86 1.65 -10.88
CA VAL A 68 2.37 2.78 -10.09
C VAL A 68 2.36 2.46 -8.60
N PHE A 69 1.33 1.76 -8.11
CA PHE A 69 1.26 1.34 -6.71
C PHE A 69 2.43 0.42 -6.33
N LEU A 70 2.76 -0.56 -7.18
CA LEU A 70 3.89 -1.48 -6.97
C LEU A 70 5.23 -0.75 -6.92
N GLU A 71 5.42 0.30 -7.72
CA GLU A 71 6.59 1.18 -7.63
C GLU A 71 6.60 1.95 -6.31
N MET A 72 5.45 2.47 -5.87
CA MET A 72 5.34 3.17 -4.58
C MET A 72 5.70 2.28 -3.39
N LEU A 73 5.43 0.98 -3.45
CA LEU A 73 5.82 0.02 -2.39
C LEU A 73 7.34 -0.05 -2.18
N LYS A 74 8.12 0.21 -3.24
CA LYS A 74 9.58 0.18 -3.24
C LYS A 74 10.20 1.55 -2.91
N ASP A 75 9.41 2.62 -2.96
CA ASP A 75 9.88 3.99 -2.70
C ASP A 75 9.91 4.29 -1.19
N SER A 76 11.11 4.37 -0.63
CA SER A 76 11.32 4.71 0.79
C SER A 76 10.88 6.13 1.19
N THR A 77 10.68 7.03 0.22
CA THR A 77 10.29 8.42 0.44
C THR A 77 8.77 8.63 0.55
N ILE A 78 7.98 7.60 0.25
CA ILE A 78 6.52 7.65 0.25
C ILE A 78 6.00 7.03 1.55
N HIS A 79 4.96 7.65 2.12
CA HIS A 79 4.21 7.11 3.24
C HIS A 79 2.70 7.21 2.97
N LEU A 80 2.01 6.08 2.91
CA LEU A 80 0.55 6.07 2.77
C LEU A 80 -0.12 6.54 4.06
N ILE A 81 -1.15 7.39 3.94
CA ILE A 81 -1.92 7.95 5.07
C ILE A 81 -3.43 7.73 4.86
N PHE A 82 -4.20 7.60 5.95
CA PHE A 82 -5.64 7.29 5.93
C PHE A 82 -6.53 8.37 6.55
#